data_AF-A0A941WI51-F1
#
_entry.id   AF-A0A941WI51-F1
#
_cell.length_a   1.000
_cell.length_b   1.000
_cell.length_c   1.000
_cell.angle_alpha   90.00
_cell.angle_beta   90.00
_cell.angle_gamma   90.00
#
_symmetry.space_group_name_H-M   'P 1'
#
loop_
_entity.id
_entity.type
_entity.pdbx_description
1 polymer ?
#
loop_
_entity_poly.entity_id
_entity_poly.type
_entity_poly.pdbx_seq_one_letter_code
_entity_poly.pdbx_strand_id
1 'polypeptide(L)'
;MKRQLRVPASIEDKQSFSIPRLAPERQFEIGELYLFHRKNSRCPSISSLWGIFNGYKEGRLSLESSSHNLRSFRHWHILPEEYRYCRRASRHELRDYISGLIYNECHTRLST
;
A
#
# COMPACT_ATOMS: atom_id res chain seq x y z
N MET A 1 -64.05 4.51 13.99
CA MET A 1 -62.95 3.98 13.15
C MET A 1 -61.92 5.09 12.93
N LYS A 2 -60.76 5.04 13.62
CA LYS A 2 -59.69 6.05 13.53
C LYS A 2 -58.48 5.40 12.85
N ARG A 3 -58.10 5.87 11.67
CA ARG A 3 -56.88 5.43 10.95
C ARG A 3 -55.71 6.29 11.45
N GLN A 4 -54.73 5.67 12.11
CA GLN A 4 -53.43 6.30 12.36
C GLN A 4 -52.55 6.10 11.11
N LEU A 5 -52.12 7.21 10.51
CA LEU A 5 -51.09 7.23 9.48
C LEU A 5 -49.72 7.09 10.16
N ARG A 6 -49.02 5.99 9.85
CA ARG A 6 -47.65 5.72 10.30
C ARG A 6 -46.70 6.48 9.39
N VAL A 7 -46.03 7.50 9.93
CA VAL A 7 -44.93 8.21 9.26
C VAL A 7 -43.69 7.30 9.30
N PRO A 8 -43.04 6.95 8.18
CA PRO A 8 -41.77 6.25 8.22
C PRO A 8 -40.66 7.21 8.58
N ALA A 9 -39.82 6.79 9.51
CA ALA A 9 -38.63 7.47 9.96
C ALA A 9 -37.63 7.70 8.81
N SER A 10 -37.00 8.87 8.86
CA SER A 10 -35.81 9.27 8.13
C SER A 10 -34.68 8.24 8.26
N ILE A 11 -34.14 7.79 7.12
CA ILE A 11 -32.84 7.11 7.06
C ILE A 11 -31.94 8.01 6.21
N GLU A 12 -31.26 8.93 6.88
CA GLU A 12 -29.98 9.44 6.41
C GLU A 12 -28.94 8.34 6.64
N ASP A 13 -28.69 7.52 5.63
CA ASP A 13 -27.44 6.76 5.55
C ASP A 13 -26.68 7.25 4.32
N LYS A 14 -25.97 8.37 4.49
CA LYS A 14 -24.83 8.67 3.64
C LYS A 14 -23.77 7.63 3.95
N GLN A 15 -23.86 6.51 3.27
CA GLN A 15 -22.90 5.42 3.31
C GLN A 15 -21.53 6.00 3.00
N SER A 16 -20.74 6.20 4.07
CA SER A 16 -19.33 6.55 3.99
C SER A 16 -18.69 5.50 3.09
N PHE A 17 -18.29 5.89 1.88
CA PHE A 17 -17.53 5.04 0.97
C PHE A 17 -16.16 4.77 1.60
N SER A 18 -16.10 3.81 2.53
CA SER A 18 -14.86 3.24 3.00
C SER A 18 -14.27 2.45 1.83
N ILE A 19 -13.34 3.10 1.14
CA ILE A 19 -12.47 2.47 0.14
C ILE A 19 -11.88 1.21 0.79
N PRO A 20 -11.87 0.04 0.12
CA PRO A 20 -11.29 -1.15 0.71
C PRO A 20 -9.83 -0.88 1.06
N ARG A 21 -9.56 -0.77 2.36
CA ARG A 21 -8.22 -0.90 2.96
C ARG A 21 -7.63 -2.20 2.40
N LEU A 22 -6.36 -2.23 2.02
CA LEU A 22 -5.66 -3.48 1.68
C LEU A 22 -6.05 -4.51 2.75
N ALA A 23 -6.82 -5.51 2.35
CA ALA A 23 -7.62 -6.28 3.29
C ALA A 23 -6.70 -6.94 4.34
N PRO A 24 -7.05 -6.89 5.64
CA PRO A 24 -6.28 -7.54 6.70
C PRO A 24 -6.15 -9.06 6.53
N GLU A 25 -6.90 -9.68 5.62
CA GLU A 25 -6.77 -11.09 5.27
C GLU A 25 -5.48 -11.43 4.51
N ARG A 26 -4.77 -10.42 3.97
CA ARG A 26 -3.42 -10.64 3.45
C ARG A 26 -2.43 -10.49 4.60
N GLN A 27 -1.98 -11.62 5.14
CA GLN A 27 -0.82 -11.65 6.04
C GLN A 27 0.41 -11.21 5.23
N PHE A 28 0.87 -9.99 5.48
CA PHE A 28 2.15 -9.52 4.97
C PHE A 28 3.27 -10.15 5.80
N GLU A 29 4.32 -10.59 5.13
CA GLU A 29 5.52 -11.13 5.76
C GLU A 29 6.55 -10.01 5.94
N ILE A 30 7.03 -9.80 7.16
CA ILE A 30 8.04 -8.77 7.46
C ILE A 30 9.31 -9.06 6.66
N GLY A 31 9.89 -8.03 6.05
CA GLY A 31 11.07 -8.13 5.18
C GLY A 31 10.75 -8.49 3.73
N GLU A 32 9.51 -8.88 3.41
CA GLU A 32 9.14 -9.23 2.05
C GLU A 32 8.81 -8.00 1.20
N LEU A 33 9.14 -8.11 -0.09
CA LEU A 33 8.90 -7.09 -1.08
C LEU A 33 7.52 -7.25 -1.71
N TYR A 34 6.77 -6.15 -1.73
CA TYR A 34 5.46 -6.08 -2.37
C TYR A 34 5.42 -4.95 -3.40
N LEU A 35 4.60 -5.15 -4.42
CA LEU A 35 4.25 -4.13 -5.40
C LEU A 35 2.85 -3.61 -5.10
N PHE A 36 2.74 -2.32 -4.82
CA PHE A 36 1.52 -1.62 -4.47
C PHE A 36 1.03 -0.79 -5.66
N HIS A 37 -0.27 -0.83 -5.93
CA HIS A 37 -0.87 -0.05 -7.02
C HIS A 37 -2.20 0.58 -6.61
N ARG A 38 -2.43 1.80 -7.13
CA ARG A 38 -3.64 2.60 -6.83
C ARG A 38 -4.93 2.14 -7.53
N LYS A 39 -4.80 1.49 -8.69
CA LYS A 39 -5.89 1.28 -9.67
C LYS A 39 -5.88 -0.10 -10.33
N ASN A 40 -4.69 -0.66 -10.60
CA ASN A 40 -4.56 -1.92 -11.31
C ASN A 40 -4.31 -3.06 -10.31
N SER A 41 -5.25 -4.00 -10.20
CA SER A 41 -5.16 -5.14 -9.28
C SER A 41 -4.02 -6.10 -9.57
N ARG A 42 -3.49 -6.12 -10.81
CA ARG A 42 -2.33 -6.94 -11.18
C ARG A 42 -1.00 -6.39 -10.67
N CYS A 43 -0.97 -5.13 -10.23
CA CYS A 43 0.23 -4.45 -9.74
C CYS A 43 1.45 -4.66 -10.66
N PRO A 44 1.38 -4.20 -11.93
CA PRO A 44 2.52 -4.31 -12.85
C PRO A 44 3.72 -3.50 -12.32
N SER A 45 4.92 -4.07 -12.43
CA SER A 45 6.18 -3.50 -11.93
C SER A 45 6.46 -2.07 -12.38
N ILE A 46 6.21 -1.79 -13.65
CA ILE A 46 6.51 -0.49 -14.29
C ILE A 46 5.74 0.69 -13.69
N SER A 47 4.56 0.46 -13.09
CA SER A 47 3.70 1.53 -12.57
C SER A 47 3.32 1.35 -11.09
N SER A 48 3.93 0.37 -10.42
CA SER A 48 3.69 0.13 -9.00
C SER A 48 4.70 0.88 -8.13
N LEU A 49 4.33 1.11 -6.88
CA LEU A 49 5.30 1.38 -5.82
C LEU A 49 5.84 0.04 -5.33
N TRP A 50 7.15 -0.11 -5.33
CA TRP A 50 7.83 -1.25 -4.76
C TRP A 50 8.13 -0.95 -3.31
N GLY A 51 7.90 -1.87 -2.37
CA GLY A 51 8.24 -1.61 -0.98
C GLY A 51 8.38 -2.85 -0.10
N ILE A 52 9.36 -2.79 0.80
CA ILE A 52 9.63 -3.83 1.81
C ILE A 52 8.72 -3.60 3.01
N PHE A 53 7.94 -4.60 3.38
CA PHE A 53 7.04 -4.52 4.52
C PHE A 53 7.80 -4.59 5.85
N ASN A 54 7.49 -3.68 6.77
CA ASN A 54 8.10 -3.62 8.11
C ASN A 54 7.12 -3.85 9.27
N GLY A 55 5.84 -4.07 8.97
CA GLY A 55 4.81 -4.18 10.00
C GLY A 55 3.75 -3.08 9.90
N TYR A 56 3.01 -2.89 10.99
CA TYR A 56 1.96 -1.89 11.07
C TYR A 56 2.33 -0.80 12.07
N LYS A 57 2.12 0.46 11.68
CA LYS A 57 2.20 1.63 12.56
C LYS A 57 0.84 2.31 12.56
N GLU A 58 0.25 2.51 13.74
CA GLU A 58 -1.08 3.11 13.88
C GLU A 58 -2.16 2.40 13.03
N GLY A 59 -2.08 1.07 12.95
CA GLY A 59 -3.01 0.24 12.17
C GLY A 59 -2.84 0.34 10.64
N ARG A 60 -1.81 1.05 10.17
CA ARG A 60 -1.49 1.23 8.75
C ARG A 60 -0.19 0.54 8.38
N LEU A 61 -0.12 0.06 7.14
CA LEU A 61 1.08 -0.57 6.57
C LEU A 61 2.27 0.37 6.65
N SER A 62 3.36 -0.09 7.26
CA SER A 62 4.64 0.60 7.34
C SER A 62 5.64 -0.09 6.43
N LEU A 63 6.39 0.71 5.67
CA LEU A 63 7.43 0.24 4.76
C LEU A 63 8.80 0.63 5.30
N GLU A 64 9.72 -0.33 5.29
CA GLU A 64 11.13 -0.08 5.60
C GLU A 64 11.76 0.78 4.52
N SER A 65 11.57 0.39 3.26
CA SER A 65 12.00 1.14 2.08
C SER A 65 10.95 1.03 0.98
N SER A 66 10.89 2.04 0.11
CA SER A 66 10.08 1.99 -1.10
C SER A 66 10.68 2.77 -2.26
N SER A 67 10.32 2.39 -3.49
CA SER A 67 10.73 3.08 -4.71
C SER A 67 9.72 2.92 -5.85
N HIS A 68 9.64 3.94 -6.71
CA HIS A 68 8.90 3.88 -7.96
C HIS A 68 9.77 3.55 -9.17
N ASN A 69 11.07 3.79 -9.07
CA ASN A 69 11.99 3.82 -10.22
C ASN A 69 13.27 3.01 -9.98
N LEU A 70 13.41 2.37 -8.81
CA LEU A 70 14.57 1.60 -8.37
C LEU A 70 15.88 2.40 -8.32
N ARG A 71 15.79 3.74 -8.29
CA ARG A 71 16.94 4.67 -8.26
C ARG A 71 16.91 5.57 -7.03
N SER A 72 15.73 6.02 -6.64
CA SER A 72 15.48 6.85 -5.46
C SER A 72 14.61 6.07 -4.48
N PHE A 73 15.01 6.06 -3.22
CA PHE A 73 14.35 5.29 -2.16
C PHE A 73 13.89 6.20 -1.03
N ARG A 74 12.69 5.93 -0.53
CA ARG A 74 12.15 6.53 0.69
C ARG A 74 12.16 5.47 1.78
N HIS A 75 12.53 5.84 2.99
CA HIS A 75 12.65 4.91 4.12
C HIS A 75 11.63 5.20 5.22
N TRP A 76 11.31 4.15 6.00
CA TRP A 76 10.57 4.20 7.27
C TRP A 76 9.29 5.05 7.23
N HIS A 77 8.40 4.73 6.30
CA HIS A 77 7.18 5.51 6.12
C HIS A 77 5.93 4.66 6.01
N ILE A 78 4.81 5.27 6.38
CA ILE A 78 3.49 4.67 6.20
C ILE A 78 3.13 4.64 4.72
N LEU A 79 2.55 3.53 4.26
CA LEU A 79 2.00 3.40 2.91
C LEU A 79 0.83 4.40 2.75
N PRO A 80 0.85 5.25 1.70
CA PRO A 80 -0.25 6.15 1.42
C PRO A 80 -1.57 5.40 1.16
N GLU A 81 -2.70 5.97 1.58
CA GLU A 81 -4.03 5.32 1.52
C GLU A 81 -4.55 5.12 0.09
N GLU A 82 -4.01 5.86 -0.87
CA GLU A 82 -4.38 5.70 -2.28
C GLU A 82 -4.00 4.35 -2.89
N TYR A 83 -3.14 3.56 -2.23
CA TYR A 83 -2.74 2.23 -2.67
C TYR A 83 -3.76 1.19 -2.23
N ARG A 84 -4.54 0.70 -3.20
CA ARG A 84 -5.68 -0.21 -2.97
C ARG A 84 -5.36 -1.66 -3.27
N TYR A 85 -4.35 -1.92 -4.10
CA TYR A 85 -3.97 -3.25 -4.56
C TYR A 85 -2.52 -3.52 -4.23
N CYS A 86 -2.20 -4.78 -3.96
CA CYS A 86 -0.82 -5.23 -3.87
C CYS A 86 -0.63 -6.63 -4.46
N ARG A 87 0.62 -7.06 -4.60
CA ARG A 87 1.02 -8.47 -4.67
C ARG A 87 2.45 -8.62 -4.16
N ARG A 88 2.83 -9.84 -3.75
CA ARG A 88 4.23 -10.15 -3.44
C ARG A 88 5.05 -10.07 -4.74
N ALA A 89 6.27 -9.57 -4.63
CA ALA A 89 7.21 -9.54 -5.73
C ALA A 89 7.62 -10.97 -6.14
N SER A 90 7.92 -11.14 -7.41
CA SER A 90 8.65 -12.31 -7.89
C SER A 90 10.13 -12.23 -7.49
N ARG A 91 10.86 -13.35 -7.63
CA ARG A 91 12.32 -13.35 -7.37
C ARG A 91 13.12 -12.42 -8.28
N HIS A 92 12.69 -12.24 -9.53
CA HIS A 92 13.35 -11.33 -10.47
C HIS A 92 13.14 -9.89 -10.04
N GLU A 93 11.92 -9.54 -9.66
CA GLU A 93 11.60 -8.22 -9.11
C GLU A 93 12.39 -7.97 -7.81
N LEU A 94 12.44 -8.93 -6.88
CA LEU A 94 13.25 -8.79 -5.68
C LEU A 94 14.72 -8.48 -6.00
N ARG A 95 15.31 -9.19 -6.97
CA ARG A 95 16.67 -8.94 -7.42
C ARG A 95 16.85 -7.50 -7.91
N ASP A 96 15.97 -7.03 -8.80
CA ASP A 96 16.03 -5.69 -9.36
C ASP A 96 15.92 -4.61 -8.26
N TYR A 97 15.03 -4.82 -7.30
CA TYR A 97 14.82 -3.91 -6.17
C TYR A 97 16.06 -3.83 -5.27
N ILE A 98 16.61 -4.98 -4.87
CA ILE A 98 17.80 -5.03 -4.00
C ILE A 98 19.02 -4.42 -4.71
N SER A 99 19.22 -4.71 -6.00
CA SER A 99 20.29 -4.08 -6.78
C SER A 99 20.15 -2.55 -6.83
N GLY A 100 18.94 -2.05 -7.06
CA GLY A 100 18.65 -0.61 -7.04
C GLY A 100 18.90 0.03 -5.67
N LEU A 101 18.48 -0.64 -4.60
CA LEU A 101 18.64 -0.17 -3.22
C LEU A 101 20.12 -0.08 -2.84
N ILE A 102 20.88 -1.15 -3.06
CA ILE A 102 22.34 -1.17 -2.81
C ILE A 102 23.03 -0.08 -3.60
N TYR A 103 22.71 0.05 -4.89
CA TYR A 103 23.27 1.11 -5.72
C TYR A 103 22.98 2.50 -5.13
N ASN A 104 21.73 2.76 -4.77
CA ASN A 104 21.33 4.04 -4.18
C ASN A 104 22.09 4.33 -2.88
N GLU A 105 22.18 3.37 -1.96
CA GLU A 105 22.87 3.56 -0.67
C GLU A 105 24.37 3.80 -0.83
N CYS A 106 25.03 3.06 -1.73
CA CYS A 106 26.45 3.27 -2.01
C CYS A 106 26.75 4.62 -2.66
N HIS A 107 25.84 5.15 -3.48
CA HIS A 107 26.10 6.40 -4.24
C HIS A 107 25.60 7.66 -3.52
N THR A 108 24.53 7.57 -2.72
CA THR A 108 24.04 8.74 -1.95
C THR A 108 24.90 9.04 -0.73
N ARG A 109 25.60 8.06 -0.15
CA ARG A 109 26.48 8.26 1.01
C ARG A 109 27.90 8.73 0.68
N LEU A 110 28.27 8.79 -0.61
CA LEU A 110 29.56 9.34 -1.05
C LEU A 110 29.51 10.85 -1.35
N SER A 111 28.36 11.49 -1.16
CA SER A 111 28.13 12.91 -1.49
C SER A 111 28.04 13.83 -0.26
N THR A 112 28.41 13.33 0.91
CA THR A 112 28.54 14.08 2.18
C THR A 112 29.96 13.97 2.68
#